data_AF-A0A7S1IX89-F1
#
_entry.id   AF-A0A7S1IX89-F1
#
_cell.length_a   1.000
_cell.length_b   1.000
_cell.length_c   1.000
_cell.angle_alpha   90.00
_cell.angle_beta   90.00
_cell.angle_gamma   90.00
#
_symmetry.space_group_name_H-M   'P 1'
#
loop_
_entity.id
_entity.type
_entity.pdbx_description
1 polymer ?
#
loop_
_entity_poly.entity_id
_entity_poly.type
_entity_poly.pdbx_seq_one_letter_code
_entity_poly.pdbx_strand_id
1 'polypeptide(L)'
;ALKVRMHPTLGSYVEGLTCKVVHSMEGIIKLVHKGNDRRSMATKMNHVSSRSHVIFTLNFTQVTMQARRLSNLQTRSVSSKIHLVDLAGSERVKISRAEGLQQDEAKK
;
A
#
# COMPACT_ATOMS: atom_id res chain seq x y z
N ALA A 1 -7.64 13.93 5.31
CA ALA A 1 -6.81 13.12 4.38
C ALA A 1 -5.33 13.28 4.76
N LEU A 2 -4.52 12.23 4.61
CA LEU A 2 -3.06 12.32 4.77
C LEU A 2 -2.46 13.19 3.65
N LYS A 3 -1.35 13.88 3.93
CA LYS A 3 -0.70 14.79 2.98
C LYS A 3 0.48 14.12 2.28
N VAL A 4 0.60 14.33 0.97
CA VAL A 4 1.81 13.95 0.22
C VAL A 4 2.85 15.06 0.37
N ARG A 5 4.09 14.69 0.66
CA ARG A 5 5.25 15.58 0.80
C ARG A 5 6.41 15.06 -0.02
N MET A 6 7.44 15.87 -0.19
CA MET A 6 8.65 15.53 -0.93
C MET A 6 9.89 15.66 -0.02
N HIS A 7 10.70 14.60 0.03
CA HIS A 7 11.99 14.59 0.72
C HIS A 7 13.11 14.75 -0.31
N PRO A 8 14.14 15.58 -0.07
CA PRO A 8 15.21 15.85 -1.03
C PRO A 8 15.90 14.60 -1.58
N THR A 9 16.04 13.55 -0.78
CA THR A 9 16.74 12.31 -1.17
C THR A 9 15.84 11.08 -1.29
N LEU A 10 14.67 11.07 -0.64
CA LEU A 10 13.80 9.87 -0.59
C LEU A 10 12.63 9.97 -1.56
N GLY A 11 12.44 11.13 -2.21
CA GLY A 11 11.34 11.41 -3.10
C GLY A 11 10.03 11.67 -2.35
N SER A 12 8.90 11.41 -3.02
CA SER A 12 7.58 11.62 -2.44
C SER A 12 7.25 10.62 -1.33
N TYR A 13 6.56 11.09 -0.30
CA TYR A 13 6.08 10.28 0.82
C TYR A 13 4.75 10.80 1.37
N VAL A 14 4.03 9.96 2.09
CA VAL A 14 2.77 10.32 2.75
C VAL A 14 3.05 10.60 4.23
N GLU A 15 2.89 11.85 4.64
CA GLU A 15 3.07 12.27 6.02
C GLU A 15 2.02 11.61 6.92
N GLY A 16 2.48 11.04 8.05
CA GLY A 16 1.60 10.35 9.01
C GLY A 16 1.15 8.96 8.57
N LEU A 17 1.66 8.44 7.44
CA LEU A 17 1.39 7.06 7.05
C LEU A 17 1.98 6.09 8.07
N THR A 18 1.15 5.16 8.55
CA THR A 18 1.59 4.15 9.52
C THR A 18 2.48 3.11 8.83
N CYS A 19 3.70 2.94 9.32
CA CYS A 19 4.61 1.86 8.93
C CYS A 19 4.74 0.86 10.09
N LYS A 20 4.69 -0.45 9.79
CA LYS A 20 4.83 -1.53 10.79
C LYS A 20 5.93 -2.48 10.35
N VAL A 21 6.85 -2.78 11.27
CA VAL A 21 7.90 -3.78 11.07
C VAL A 21 7.28 -5.17 11.21
N VAL A 22 7.63 -6.07 10.29
CA VAL A 22 7.18 -7.47 10.28
C VAL A 22 8.35 -8.37 9.93
N HIS A 23 8.37 -9.57 10.50
CA HIS A 23 9.45 -10.54 10.33
C HIS A 23 9.01 -11.85 9.65
N SER A 24 7.73 -11.94 9.26
CA SER A 24 7.16 -13.14 8.64
C SER A 24 6.07 -12.77 7.64
N MET A 25 5.83 -13.70 6.70
CA MET A 25 4.73 -13.60 5.74
C MET A 25 3.37 -13.50 6.44
N GLU A 26 3.17 -14.25 7.52
CA GLU A 26 1.95 -14.19 8.32
C GLU A 26 1.71 -12.77 8.89
N GLY A 27 2.77 -12.09 9.34
CA GLY A 27 2.68 -10.71 9.81
C GLY A 27 2.25 -9.74 8.71
N ILE A 28 2.73 -9.94 7.48
CA ILE A 28 2.31 -9.16 6.31
C ILE A 28 0.82 -9.39 6.03
N ILE A 29 0.39 -10.67 5.97
CA ILE A 29 -1.00 -11.05 5.69
C ILE A 29 -1.96 -10.45 6.75
N LYS A 30 -1.59 -10.50 8.03
CA LYS A 30 -2.37 -9.87 9.12
C LYS A 30 -2.58 -8.36 8.90
N LEU A 31 -1.56 -7.65 8.44
CA LEU A 31 -1.68 -6.21 8.14
C LEU A 31 -2.55 -5.94 6.92
N VAL A 32 -2.49 -6.79 5.90
CA VAL A 32 -3.38 -6.72 4.72
C VAL A 32 -4.83 -6.88 5.14
N HIS A 33 -5.17 -7.92 5.93
CA HIS A 33 -6.53 -8.12 6.42
C HIS A 33 -7.02 -6.93 7.25
N LYS A 34 -6.20 -6.44 8.19
CA LYS A 34 -6.55 -5.25 8.98
C LYS A 34 -6.79 -4.01 8.12
N GLY A 35 -6.05 -3.85 7.03
CA GLY A 35 -6.26 -2.79 6.05
C GLY A 35 -7.61 -2.95 5.32
N ASN A 36 -7.92 -4.17 4.91
CA ASN A 36 -9.18 -4.50 4.24
C ASN A 36 -10.40 -4.30 5.16
N ASP A 37 -10.32 -4.70 6.44
CA ASP A 37 -11.40 -4.47 7.39
C ASP A 37 -11.72 -2.98 7.55
N ARG A 38 -10.66 -2.14 7.62
CA ARG A 38 -10.81 -0.68 7.69
C ARG A 38 -11.41 -0.11 6.41
N ARG A 39 -11.03 -0.64 5.25
CA ARG A 39 -11.60 -0.28 3.95
C ARG A 39 -13.10 -0.59 3.92
N SER A 40 -13.50 -1.80 4.32
CA SER A 40 -14.91 -2.22 4.33
C SER A 40 -15.78 -1.41 5.28
N MET A 41 -15.25 -0.98 6.44
CA MET A 41 -16.00 -0.13 7.38
C MET A 41 -16.24 1.28 6.86
N ALA A 42 -15.34 1.83 6.03
CA ALA A 42 -15.51 3.16 5.45
C ALA A 42 -16.59 3.21 4.36
N THR A 43 -16.88 2.08 3.71
CA THR A 43 -17.79 2.00 2.55
C THR A 43 -19.06 1.21 2.87
N LYS A 44 -19.79 1.62 3.91
CA LYS A 44 -20.96 0.90 4.48
C LYS A 44 -22.15 0.66 3.51
N MET A 45 -22.02 0.99 2.23
CA MET A 45 -23.10 0.91 1.23
C MET A 45 -22.60 0.54 -0.17
N ASN A 46 -21.72 -0.46 -0.32
CA ASN A 46 -21.70 -1.40 -1.45
C ASN A 46 -20.49 -2.36 -1.41
N HIS A 47 -20.67 -3.50 -2.08
CA HIS A 47 -19.77 -4.62 -2.31
C HIS A 47 -18.27 -4.27 -2.29
N VAL A 48 -17.63 -4.44 -1.12
CA VAL A 48 -16.21 -4.65 -0.74
C VAL A 48 -15.07 -3.87 -1.42
N SER A 49 -15.16 -3.38 -2.65
CA SER A 49 -13.99 -2.85 -3.36
C SER A 49 -14.24 -1.80 -4.45
N SER A 50 -15.47 -1.43 -4.83
CA SER A 50 -15.63 -0.66 -6.07
C SER A 50 -15.21 0.82 -6.02
N ARG A 51 -15.07 1.42 -4.83
CA ARG A 51 -14.98 2.90 -4.69
C ARG A 51 -13.68 3.48 -4.12
N SER A 52 -12.65 2.66 -3.89
CA SER A 52 -11.37 3.19 -3.42
C SER A 52 -10.18 2.47 -4.05
N HIS A 53 -9.14 3.23 -4.39
CA HIS A 53 -7.85 2.63 -4.73
C HIS A 53 -7.11 2.33 -3.42
N VAL A 54 -6.42 1.19 -3.37
CA VAL A 54 -5.52 0.85 -2.25
C VAL A 54 -4.11 0.72 -2.76
N ILE A 55 -3.19 1.30 -1.98
CA ILE A 55 -1.76 1.12 -2.18
C ILE A 55 -1.21 0.52 -0.88
N PHE A 56 -0.75 -0.72 -0.96
CA PHE A 56 -0.02 -1.36 0.13
C PHE A 56 1.48 -1.35 -0.19
N THR A 57 2.27 -0.69 0.65
CA THR A 57 3.71 -0.50 0.41
C THR A 57 4.53 -1.40 1.32
N LEU A 58 5.36 -2.26 0.74
CA LEU A 58 6.36 -3.05 1.43
C LEU A 58 7.73 -2.40 1.27
N ASN A 59 8.34 -2.00 2.38
CA ASN A 59 9.75 -1.63 2.42
C ASN A 59 10.53 -2.87 2.88
N PHE A 60 11.32 -3.46 1.99
CA PHE A 60 12.02 -4.72 2.24
C PHE A 60 13.53 -4.48 2.21
N THR A 61 14.22 -4.92 3.27
CA THR A 61 15.68 -4.80 3.37
C THR A 61 16.28 -6.18 3.54
N GLN A 62 17.14 -6.57 2.61
CA GLN A 62 17.92 -7.79 2.66
C GLN A 62 19.36 -7.47 3.03
N VAL A 63 19.85 -8.11 4.09
CA VAL A 63 21.25 -8.05 4.49
C VAL A 63 21.90 -9.40 4.17
N THR A 64 22.99 -9.39 3.42
CA THR A 64 23.76 -10.58 3.06
C THR A 64 25.19 -10.41 3.56
N MET A 65 25.65 -11.34 4.39
CA MET A 65 27.02 -11.39 4.87
C MET A 65 27.76 -12.48 4.10
N GLN A 66 28.86 -12.12 3.43
CA GLN A 66 29.72 -13.08 2.74
C GLN A 66 31.11 -13.07 3.39
N ALA A 67 31.55 -14.25 3.84
CA ALA A 67 32.94 -14.47 4.24
C ALA A 67 33.77 -14.71 2.98
N ARG A 68 34.70 -13.79 2.67
CA ARG A 68 35.73 -14.07 1.67
C ARG A 68 36.82 -14.93 2.29
N ARG A 69 37.42 -15.81 1.46
CA ARG A 69 38.50 -16.77 1.83
C ARG A 69 39.74 -16.13 2.48
N LEU A 70 39.83 -14.80 2.49
CA LEU A 70 40.87 -14.01 3.15
C LEU A 70 40.18 -12.90 3.95
N SER A 71 39.98 -13.17 5.25
CA SER A 71 39.77 -12.27 6.41
C SER A 71 38.74 -11.13 6.38
N ASN A 72 38.08 -10.84 5.26
CA ASN A 72 37.28 -9.63 5.13
C ASN A 72 35.80 -10.00 5.00
N LEU A 73 35.04 -9.84 6.09
CA LEU A 73 33.59 -9.97 6.06
C LEU A 73 33.01 -8.81 5.25
N GLN A 74 32.38 -9.10 4.10
CA GLN A 74 31.60 -8.09 3.39
C GLN A 74 30.11 -8.22 3.73
N THR A 75 29.54 -7.11 4.19
CA THR A 75 28.10 -6.97 4.43
C THR A 75 27.49 -6.17 3.31
N ARG A 76 26.55 -6.76 2.57
CA ARG A 76 25.77 -6.08 1.54
C ARG A 76 24.33 -5.90 2.03
N SER A 77 23.86 -4.67 2.08
CA SER A 77 22.45 -4.35 2.34
C SER A 77 21.80 -3.87 1.06
N VAL A 78 20.64 -4.45 0.72
CA VAL A 78 19.82 -4.05 -0.43
C VAL A 78 18.43 -3.72 0.08
N SER A 79 17.96 -2.51 -0.21
CA SER A 79 16.61 -2.06 0.15
C SER A 79 15.75 -1.90 -1.10
N SER A 80 14.51 -2.38 -1.04
CA SER A 80 13.51 -2.22 -2.08
C SER A 80 12.21 -1.65 -1.50
N LYS A 81 11.49 -0.89 -2.33
CA LYS A 81 10.15 -0.38 -2.05
C LYS A 81 9.20 -0.97 -3.09
N ILE A 82 8.28 -1.81 -2.63
CA ILE A 82 7.33 -2.55 -3.47
C ILE A 82 5.95 -1.98 -3.21
N HIS A 83 5.25 -1.60 -4.28
CA HIS A 83 3.88 -1.10 -4.22
C HIS A 83 2.92 -2.16 -4.78
N LEU A 84 2.02 -2.65 -3.93
CA LEU A 84 0.90 -3.50 -4.33
C LEU A 84 -0.32 -2.59 -4.47
N VAL A 85 -0.77 -2.39 -5.69
CA VAL A 85 -1.85 -1.44 -6.02
C VAL A 85 -3.09 -2.22 -6.42
N ASP A 86 -4.17 -2.00 -5.68
CA ASP A 86 -5.51 -2.48 -6.00
C ASP A 86 -6.33 -1.29 -6.50
N LEU A 87 -6.75 -1.33 -7.77
CA LEU A 87 -7.47 -0.24 -8.40
C LEU A 87 -8.98 -0.45 -8.27
N ALA A 88 -9.69 0.64 -7.96
CA ALA A 88 -11.14 0.67 -7.92
C ALA A 88 -11.77 0.22 -9.26
N GLY A 89 -13.02 -0.22 -9.19
CA GLY A 89 -13.78 -0.63 -10.37
C GLY A 89 -13.94 0.52 -11.36
N SER A 90 -13.92 0.20 -12.65
CA SER A 90 -14.08 1.18 -13.74
C SER A 90 -15.55 1.32 -14.18
N GLU A 91 -16.51 1.07 -13.28
CA GLU A 91 -17.92 1.04 -13.64
C GLU A 91 -18.35 2.33 -14.35
N ARG A 92 -18.85 2.17 -15.58
CA ARG A 92 -19.33 3.29 -16.38
C ARG A 92 -20.64 3.78 -15.79
N VAL A 93 -20.65 5.03 -15.32
CA VAL A 93 -21.83 5.77 -14.83
C VAL A 93 -23.03 5.74 -15.80
N LYS A 94 -22.81 5.46 -17.09
CA LYS A 94 -23.89 5.33 -18.10
C LYS A 94 -24.74 4.06 -17.98
N ILE A 95 -24.27 3.01 -17.30
CA ILE A 95 -24.98 1.72 -17.20
C ILE A 95 -25.54 1.52 -15.78
N SER A 96 -24.89 2.08 -14.76
CA SER A 96 -25.47 2.09 -13.42
C SER A 96 -26.54 3.17 -13.33
N ARG A 97 -27.76 2.81 -12.91
CA ARG A 97 -28.79 3.77 -12.47
C ARG A 97 -28.40 4.41 -11.13
N ALA A 98 -27.13 4.77 -10.97
CA ALA A 98 -26.61 5.43 -9.79
C ALA A 98 -27.05 6.90 -9.87
N GLU A 99 -27.96 7.32 -9.01
CA GLU A 99 -28.41 8.71 -8.89
C GLU A 99 -27.70 9.40 -7.71
N GLY A 100 -27.37 10.69 -7.87
CA GLY A 100 -26.81 11.52 -6.79
C GLY A 100 -25.35 11.24 -6.44
N LEU A 101 -25.04 11.17 -5.12
CA LEU A 101 -23.70 11.07 -4.52
C LEU A 101 -22.79 9.97 -5.12
N GLN A 102 -23.39 8.91 -5.67
CA GLN A 102 -22.67 7.80 -6.27
C GLN A 102 -22.06 8.16 -7.64
N GLN A 103 -22.60 9.15 -8.37
CA GLN A 103 -22.00 9.62 -9.62
C GLN A 103 -20.78 10.53 -9.38
N ASP A 104 -20.78 11.31 -8.30
CA ASP A 104 -19.68 12.21 -7.97
C ASP A 104 -18.46 11.47 -7.41
N GLU A 105 -18.68 10.33 -6.73
CA GLU A 105 -17.61 9.42 -6.31
C GLU A 105 -16.96 8.69 -7.49
N ALA A 106 -17.72 8.24 -8.48
CA ALA A 106 -17.19 7.51 -9.65
C ALA A 106 -16.37 8.38 -10.62
N LYS A 107 -16.43 9.72 -10.47
CA LYS A 107 -15.67 10.69 -11.28
C LYS A 107 -14.37 11.16 -10.64
N LYS A 108 -14.12 10.80 -9.37
CA LYS A 108 -12.89 11.14 -8.64
C LYS A 108 -11.89 9.99 -8.66
#